data_AF-W2EZ05-F1
#
_entry.id   AF-W2EZ05-F1
#
_cell.length_a   1.000
_cell.length_b   1.000
_cell.length_c   1.000
_cell.angle_alpha   90.00
_cell.angle_beta   90.00
_cell.angle_gamma   90.00
#
_symmetry.space_group_name_H-M   'P 1'
#
loop_
_entity.id
_entity.type
_entity.pdbx_description
1 polymer ?
#
loop_
_entity_poly.entity_id
_entity_poly.type
_entity_poly.pdbx_seq_one_letter_code
_entity_poly.pdbx_strand_id
1 'polypeptide(L)'
;MPPIPTVRANGHAIRAFCDMGDLTIADLARRAGVAGSAVHYYVHGVKQPTRRTLNKIAQALGVPAQAICMDDLSQEIRRSA
;
A
#
# COMPACT_ATOMS: atom_id res chain seq x y z
N MET A 1 -22.96 3.44 -8.00
CA MET A 1 -21.55 3.29 -8.40
C MET A 1 -20.68 3.62 -7.19
N PRO A 2 -19.98 2.64 -6.57
CA PRO A 2 -18.97 2.97 -5.59
C PRO A 2 -17.86 3.80 -6.28
N PRO A 3 -17.24 4.77 -5.58
CA PRO A 3 -16.14 5.53 -6.16
C PRO A 3 -15.02 4.58 -6.57
N ILE A 4 -14.53 4.70 -7.81
CA ILE A 4 -13.32 3.99 -8.24
C ILE A 4 -12.18 4.58 -7.40
N PRO A 5 -11.52 3.79 -6.53
CA PRO A 5 -10.33 4.27 -5.86
C PRO A 5 -9.23 4.43 -6.92
N THR A 6 -8.81 5.67 -7.18
CA THR A 6 -7.79 6.01 -8.18
C THR A 6 -6.38 5.58 -7.80
N VAL A 7 -6.21 5.04 -6.58
CA VAL A 7 -4.94 4.65 -5.98
C VAL A 7 -5.14 3.30 -5.31
N ARG A 8 -4.42 2.27 -5.76
CA ARG A 8 -4.44 0.94 -5.16
C ARG A 8 -3.13 0.65 -4.43
N ALA A 9 -3.22 0.03 -3.26
CA ALA A 9 -2.01 -0.44 -2.58
C ALA A 9 -1.44 -1.66 -3.31
N ASN A 10 -0.12 -1.65 -3.51
CA ASN A 10 0.62 -2.81 -3.96
C ASN A 10 1.05 -3.62 -2.73
N GLY A 11 0.25 -4.62 -2.39
CA GLY A 11 0.50 -5.46 -1.22
C GLY A 11 1.83 -6.24 -1.28
N HIS A 12 2.25 -6.66 -2.49
CA HIS A 12 3.55 -7.29 -2.69
C HIS A 12 4.71 -6.32 -2.40
N ALA A 13 4.60 -5.07 -2.86
CA ALA A 13 5.60 -4.06 -2.58
C ALA A 13 5.68 -3.76 -1.07
N ILE A 14 4.54 -3.61 -0.40
CA ILE A 14 4.51 -3.40 1.07
C ILE A 14 5.27 -4.51 1.79
N ARG A 15 5.04 -5.77 1.41
CA ARG A 15 5.71 -6.91 2.02
C ARG A 15 7.21 -6.95 1.72
N ALA A 16 7.61 -6.69 0.48
CA ALA A 16 9.02 -6.61 0.11
C ALA A 16 9.77 -5.53 0.92
N PHE A 17 9.17 -4.35 1.12
CA PHE A 17 9.78 -3.31 1.96
C PHE A 17 9.84 -3.67 3.45
N CYS A 18 8.85 -4.44 3.94
CA CYS A 18 8.92 -4.97 5.30
C CYS A 18 10.09 -5.95 5.45
N ASP A 19 10.23 -6.89 4.51
CA ASP A 19 11.28 -7.91 4.53
C ASP A 19 12.68 -7.26 4.40
N MET A 20 12.84 -6.22 3.57
CA MET A 20 14.09 -5.46 3.46
C MET A 20 14.45 -4.64 4.72
N GLY A 21 13.45 -4.30 5.54
CA GLY A 21 13.63 -3.51 6.76
C GLY A 21 13.67 -4.33 8.05
N ASP A 22 13.67 -5.67 7.96
CA ASP A 22 13.49 -6.59 9.09
C ASP A 22 12.24 -6.27 9.94
N LEU A 23 11.14 -5.89 9.25
CA LEU A 23 9.86 -5.55 9.88
C LEU A 23 8.81 -6.62 9.61
N THR A 24 7.98 -6.91 10.61
CA THR A 24 6.77 -7.70 10.39
C THR A 24 5.60 -6.81 9.95
N ILE A 25 4.57 -7.40 9.34
CA ILE A 25 3.32 -6.68 9.04
C ILE A 25 2.65 -6.12 10.30
N ALA A 26 2.79 -6.82 11.43
CA ALA A 26 2.28 -6.35 12.72
C ALA A 26 3.06 -5.13 13.22
N ASP A 27 4.38 -5.12 13.07
CA ASP A 27 5.23 -3.97 13.40
C ASP A 27 4.93 -2.77 12.52
N LEU A 28 4.75 -2.99 11.22
CA LEU A 28 4.33 -1.96 10.29
C LEU A 28 2.99 -1.35 10.72
N ALA A 29 2.00 -2.17 11.04
CA ALA A 29 0.68 -1.71 11.47
C ALA A 29 0.77 -0.85 12.73
N ARG A 30 1.54 -1.30 13.72
CA ARG A 30 1.81 -0.57 14.95
C ARG A 30 2.50 0.77 14.69
N ARG A 31 3.55 0.79 13.86
CA ARG A 31 4.29 2.02 13.48
C ARG A 31 3.42 3.00 12.70
N ALA A 32 2.59 2.51 11.79
CA ALA A 32 1.68 3.33 10.99
C ALA A 32 0.46 3.84 11.78
N GLY A 33 0.21 3.32 12.99
CA GLY A 33 -1.02 3.60 13.75
C GLY A 33 -2.27 3.17 12.99
N VAL A 34 -2.20 2.00 12.34
CA VAL A 34 -3.28 1.38 11.57
C VAL A 34 -3.60 0.02 12.18
N ALA A 35 -4.88 -0.38 12.19
CA ALA A 35 -5.26 -1.69 12.68
C ALA A 35 -4.55 -2.81 11.89
N GLY A 36 -3.98 -3.79 12.59
CA GLY A 36 -3.26 -4.92 11.96
C GLY A 36 -4.11 -5.69 10.95
N SER A 37 -5.40 -5.89 11.24
CA SER A 37 -6.35 -6.50 10.31
C SER A 37 -6.55 -5.68 9.02
N ALA A 38 -6.57 -4.35 9.12
CA ALA A 38 -6.67 -3.48 7.96
C ALA A 38 -5.40 -3.57 7.08
N VAL A 39 -4.22 -3.53 7.69
CA VAL A 39 -2.95 -3.70 6.95
C VAL A 39 -2.88 -5.06 6.28
N HIS A 40 -3.28 -6.13 6.96
CA HIS A 40 -3.39 -7.46 6.37
C HIS A 40 -4.31 -7.45 5.13
N TYR A 41 -5.50 -6.85 5.21
CA TYR A 41 -6.37 -6.74 4.04
C TYR A 41 -5.77 -5.93 2.89
N TYR A 42 -4.97 -4.90 3.18
CA TYR A 42 -4.29 -4.10 2.15
C TYR A 42 -3.17 -4.91 1.47
N VAL A 43 -2.37 -5.65 2.25
CA VAL A 43 -1.29 -6.50 1.75
C VAL A 43 -1.83 -7.64 0.88
N HIS A 44 -3.01 -8.17 1.20
CA HIS A 44 -3.64 -9.23 0.42
C HIS A 44 -4.61 -8.71 -0.67
N GLY A 45 -4.71 -7.40 -0.88
CA GLY A 45 -5.58 -6.80 -1.89
C GLY A 45 -7.09 -6.95 -1.63
N VAL A 46 -7.48 -7.40 -0.44
CA VAL A 46 -8.88 -7.61 -0.04
C VAL A 46 -9.62 -6.28 0.15
N LYS A 47 -8.90 -5.25 0.63
CA LYS A 47 -9.43 -3.89 0.76
C LYS A 47 -8.43 -2.91 0.20
N GLN A 48 -8.93 -1.74 -0.22
CA GLN A 48 -8.08 -0.62 -0.59
C GLN A 48 -7.95 0.37 0.58
N PRO A 49 -6.74 0.82 0.93
CA PRO A 49 -6.57 1.88 1.89
C PRO A 49 -7.04 3.21 1.30
N THR A 50 -7.42 4.15 2.17
CA THR A 50 -7.55 5.55 1.76
C THR A 50 -6.16 6.13 1.44
N ARG A 51 -6.09 7.23 0.68
CA ARG A 51 -4.82 7.96 0.45
C ARG A 51 -4.11 8.31 1.77
N ARG A 52 -4.88 8.69 2.80
CA ARG A 52 -4.35 8.99 4.14
C ARG A 52 -3.71 7.76 4.78
N THR A 53 -4.37 6.61 4.69
CA THR A 53 -3.86 5.34 5.24
C THR A 53 -2.63 4.85 4.49
N LEU A 54 -2.62 4.97 3.15
CA LEU A 54 -1.47 4.62 2.33
C LEU A 54 -0.25 5.48 2.71
N ASN A 55 -0.44 6.79 2.88
CA ASN A 55 0.64 7.69 3.31
C ASN A 55 1.20 7.32 4.69
N LYS A 56 0.36 6.92 5.64
CA LYS A 56 0.83 6.45 6.96
C LYS A 56 1.69 5.19 6.85
N ILE A 57 1.28 4.24 6.01
CA ILE A 57 2.02 3.00 5.76
C ILE A 57 3.36 3.32 5.10
N ALA A 58 3.37 4.19 4.09
CA ALA A 58 4.59 4.62 3.40
C ALA A 58 5.57 5.32 4.36
N GLN A 59 5.08 6.24 5.20
CA GLN A 59 5.87 6.91 6.22
C GLN A 59 6.46 5.93 7.24
N ALA A 60 5.68 4.93 7.69
CA ALA A 60 6.16 3.92 8.62
C ALA A 60 7.24 3.00 8.01
N LEU A 61 7.24 2.82 6.69
CA LEU A 61 8.27 2.12 5.92
C LEU A 61 9.46 3.02 5.54
N GLY A 62 9.35 4.34 5.69
CA GLY A 62 10.37 5.29 5.25
C GLY A 62 10.49 5.42 3.72
N VAL A 63 9.43 5.10 2.97
CA VAL A 63 9.41 5.13 1.50
C VAL A 63 8.35 6.10 0.98
N PRO A 64 8.48 6.61 -0.25
CA PRO A 64 7.41 7.38 -0.88
C PRO A 64 6.17 6.51 -1.13
N ALA A 65 4.97 7.09 -1.03
CA ALA A 65 3.71 6.35 -1.21
C ALA A 65 3.59 5.68 -2.59
N GLN A 66 4.23 6.26 -3.60
CA GLN A 66 4.34 5.75 -4.97
C GLN A 66 5.08 4.41 -5.03
N ALA A 67 6.04 4.14 -4.13
CA ALA A 67 6.78 2.89 -4.11
C ALA A 67 5.91 1.69 -3.69
N ILE A 68 4.83 1.95 -2.94
CA ILE A 68 3.89 0.93 -2.45
C ILE A 68 2.50 1.06 -3.09
N CYS A 69 2.40 1.81 -4.18
CA CYS A 69 1.18 2.05 -4.92
C CYS A 69 1.25 1.38 -6.30
N MET A 70 0.13 0.84 -6.78
CA MET A 70 -0.09 0.62 -8.20
C MET A 70 -0.88 1.81 -8.75
N ASP A 71 -0.24 2.62 -9.59
CA ASP A 71 -0.95 3.52 -10.47
C ASP A 71 -1.51 2.71 -11.64
N ASP A 72 -2.80 2.38 -11.59
CA ASP A 72 -3.51 1.75 -12.73
C ASP A 72 -3.35 2.62 -14.00
N LEU A 73 -3.27 3.96 -13.86
CA LEU A 73 -3.05 4.89 -14.99
C LEU A 73 -1.70 4.71 -15.70
N SER A 74 -0.65 4.31 -14.99
CA SER A 74 0.70 4.19 -15.58
C SER A 74 0.83 2.97 -16.49
N GLN A 75 0.00 1.95 -16.30
CA GLN A 75 0.02 0.72 -17.10
C GLN A 75 -0.90 0.81 -18.32
N GLU A 76 -2.00 1.57 -18.25
CA GLU A 76 -2.92 1.77 -19.36
C GLU A 76 -2.30 2.65 -20.47
N ILE A 77 -1.62 3.74 -20.07
CA ILE A 77 -0.95 4.67 -21.01
C ILE A 77 0.28 4.00 -21.67
N ARG A 78 0.99 3.12 -20.96
CA ARG A 78 2.14 2.37 -21.50
C ARG A 78 1.77 1.16 -22.35
N ARG A 79 0.54 0.64 -22.25
CA ARG A 79 0.04 -0.46 -23.11
C ARG A 79 -0.64 0.03 -24.38
N SER A 80 -0.91 1.33 -24.49
CA SER A 80 -1.60 1.95 -25.62
C SER A 80 -0.72 2.92 -26.43
N ALA A 81 0.60 2.89 -26.24
CA ALA A 81 1.61 3.61 -27.00
C ALA A 81 2.70 2.64 -27.47
#